data_AF-A0A4Q3A4Q7-F1
#
_entry.id   AF-A0A4Q3A4Q7-F1
#
_cell.length_a   1.000
_cell.length_b   1.000
_cell.length_c   1.000
_cell.angle_alpha   90.00
_cell.angle_beta   90.00
_cell.angle_gamma   90.00
#
_symmetry.space_group_name_H-M   'P 1'
#
loop_
_entity.id
_entity.type
_entity.pdbx_description
1 polymer ?
#
loop_
_entity_poly.entity_id
_entity_poly.type
_entity_poly.pdbx_seq_one_letter_code
_entity_poly.pdbx_strand_id
1 'polypeptide(L)'
;MVALVLLAGTTLGSGPAAAQFYIGPSYLFVPGTPGDAKEPSHEDWIRAEARYWTERPKLPEIRGITALKNDLLFSGTTAPTQGPNVLTVSIDKRSPALPALMERCRRGERLAEIRYAESAEIARHPQEHGPKPADVPDFYDYVLSGVTLDCPTADAAPEQALRLRFEAIRWTNHRPQGEPRAITARPAVLQPARLSGNRRTFVVSWFAAVTDAAPGQCPRMNSKPSPADYFALLPQDKAARLRAELADKGVGPDRMPYRGPAELDVSLLPGIVADPGHQATQADVVQGFDLDGDDGRGPPPAGVRAHKNFISPDGRRGIDNQLFTVEACVEGLRRKGFLPMIFNEGRAAGQPSALVEISGIDDERNDDDVRVTLFYSEDGLRRSPAKVVLPDYTFRVSASPEFTQDFVRLRGRIVDGVVMTEPGDRLHVHEVTGIETTFVKPRMRLEFTPEGGIKGVIGGYLDWRKRLVFQIYRGSDYENTVGLQAPAIYNAMKRAADGLRDPATGEFNGISAAFEVEGVPAFVPPDRAGRLAAGR
;
A
#
# COMPACT_ATOMS: atom_id res chain seq x y z
N MET A 1 30.18 -19.00 14.92
CA MET A 1 30.42 -17.93 15.90
C MET A 1 30.53 -16.63 15.10
N VAL A 2 29.40 -16.00 14.80
CA VAL A 2 29.31 -14.72 14.07
C VAL A 2 28.59 -13.77 15.02
N ALA A 3 29.29 -12.73 15.44
CA ALA A 3 28.85 -11.82 16.48
C ALA A 3 27.70 -10.94 15.98
N LEU A 4 26.54 -11.09 16.61
CA LEU A 4 25.42 -10.17 16.49
C LEU A 4 25.76 -8.94 17.36
N VAL A 5 26.13 -7.82 16.72
CA VAL A 5 26.37 -6.57 17.44
C VAL A 5 25.02 -5.96 17.82
N LEU A 6 24.62 -6.18 19.07
CA LEU A 6 23.62 -5.38 19.78
C LEU A 6 24.22 -3.98 20.03
N LEU A 7 23.81 -2.99 19.25
CA LEU A 7 24.09 -1.58 19.55
C LEU A 7 23.03 -1.08 20.54
N ALA A 8 23.50 -0.85 21.77
CA ALA A 8 22.74 -0.23 22.85
C ALA A 8 22.36 1.22 22.52
N GLY A 9 21.21 1.62 23.07
CA GLY A 9 20.49 2.84 22.72
C GLY A 9 21.28 4.13 22.88
N THR A 10 21.04 5.02 21.91
CA THR A 10 21.15 6.46 22.07
C THR A 10 19.79 7.04 21.70
N THR A 11 19.13 7.66 22.69
CA THR A 11 17.96 8.51 22.49
C THR A 11 18.39 9.74 21.69
N LEU A 12 18.14 9.72 20.38
CA LEU A 12 18.38 10.84 19.48
C LEU A 12 17.14 11.09 18.62
N GLY A 13 16.54 12.26 18.85
CA GLY A 13 15.60 13.03 18.03
C GLY A 13 14.73 12.31 17.01
N SER A 14 13.43 12.26 17.30
CA SER A 14 12.36 12.19 16.30
C SER A 14 12.43 13.38 15.34
N GLY A 15 13.10 13.23 14.20
CA GLY A 15 12.90 14.12 13.05
C GLY A 15 11.54 13.80 12.38
N PRO A 16 10.83 14.79 11.84
CA PRO A 16 9.43 14.64 11.47
C PRO A 16 9.28 13.59 10.36
N ALA A 17 8.57 12.51 10.69
CA ALA A 17 8.14 11.43 9.81
C ALA A 17 7.00 11.90 8.88
N ALA A 18 7.18 13.02 8.21
CA ALA A 18 6.17 13.55 7.30
C ALA A 18 6.28 12.85 5.93
N ALA A 19 5.17 12.29 5.45
CA ALA A 19 5.10 11.53 4.22
C ALA A 19 5.54 12.39 3.03
N GLN A 20 6.65 12.03 2.40
CA GLN A 20 7.02 12.60 1.10
C GLN A 20 6.30 11.89 -0.05
N PHE A 21 5.85 10.65 0.15
CA PHE A 21 5.21 9.84 -0.88
C PHE A 21 3.72 10.16 -0.97
N TYR A 22 3.34 10.84 -2.04
CA TYR A 22 1.95 11.09 -2.38
C TYR A 22 1.72 10.62 -3.82
N ILE A 23 1.10 9.46 -3.96
CA ILE A 23 0.63 8.91 -5.24
C ILE A 23 -0.88 8.82 -5.16
N GLY A 24 -1.56 9.56 -6.01
CA GLY A 24 -3.00 9.69 -5.99
C GLY A 24 -3.47 11.06 -6.46
N PRO A 25 -4.79 11.22 -6.62
CA PRO A 25 -5.36 12.46 -7.13
C PRO A 25 -5.05 13.65 -6.22
N SER A 26 -4.60 14.74 -6.81
CA SER A 26 -4.59 16.09 -6.24
C SER A 26 -5.08 17.07 -7.31
N TYR A 27 -5.45 18.29 -6.92
CA TYR A 27 -6.18 19.19 -7.81
C TYR A 27 -5.57 20.58 -7.85
N LEU A 28 -5.41 21.13 -9.05
CA LEU A 28 -4.86 22.46 -9.29
C LEU A 28 -5.89 23.32 -10.02
N PHE A 29 -6.23 24.47 -9.45
CA PHE A 29 -6.95 25.52 -10.16
C PHE A 29 -5.97 26.55 -10.67
N VAL A 30 -5.88 26.68 -12.00
CA VAL A 30 -5.07 27.69 -12.67
C VAL A 30 -6.00 28.65 -13.40
N PRO A 31 -6.01 29.97 -13.07
CA PRO A 31 -6.91 30.93 -13.69
C PRO A 31 -6.85 30.91 -15.22
N GLY A 32 -8.02 30.74 -15.86
CA GLY A 32 -8.15 30.70 -17.31
C GLY A 32 -7.65 29.41 -17.97
N THR A 33 -7.44 28.34 -17.19
CA THR A 33 -7.10 27.00 -17.70
C THR A 33 -8.11 25.99 -17.12
N PRO A 34 -9.12 25.56 -17.89
CA PRO A 34 -10.07 24.55 -17.41
C PRO A 34 -9.36 23.21 -17.21
N GLY A 35 -9.74 22.49 -16.17
CA GLY A 35 -9.23 21.16 -15.87
C GLY A 35 -10.20 20.04 -16.25
N ASP A 36 -9.90 18.85 -15.74
CA ASP A 36 -10.53 17.57 -16.09
C ASP A 36 -10.92 16.74 -14.85
N ALA A 37 -10.78 17.30 -13.66
CA ALA A 37 -11.19 16.66 -12.43
C ALA A 37 -12.71 16.52 -12.36
N LYS A 38 -13.14 15.32 -11.95
CA LYS A 38 -14.55 14.96 -11.70
C LYS A 38 -14.85 14.79 -10.20
N GLU A 39 -13.89 15.15 -9.36
CA GLU A 39 -14.07 15.12 -7.92
C GLU A 39 -15.06 16.22 -7.52
N PRO A 40 -16.21 15.90 -6.89
CA PRO A 40 -17.27 16.88 -6.64
C PRO A 40 -16.81 18.13 -5.89
N SER A 41 -15.83 18.01 -5.00
CA SER A 41 -15.27 19.13 -4.24
C SER A 41 -14.34 20.04 -5.08
N HIS A 42 -13.88 19.56 -6.23
CA HIS A 42 -12.86 20.19 -7.08
C HIS A 42 -13.17 19.99 -8.58
N GLU A 43 -14.44 20.04 -8.96
CA GLU A 43 -14.88 19.86 -10.35
C GLU A 43 -14.24 20.94 -11.24
N ASP A 44 -13.87 20.56 -12.47
CA ASP A 44 -13.18 21.40 -13.45
C ASP A 44 -11.78 21.90 -13.05
N TRP A 45 -11.22 21.41 -11.95
CA TRP A 45 -9.80 21.63 -11.61
C TRP A 45 -8.91 20.67 -12.41
N ILE A 46 -7.63 21.01 -12.55
CA ILE A 46 -6.66 20.18 -13.25
C ILE A 46 -6.26 19.05 -12.30
N ARG A 47 -6.40 17.81 -12.75
CA ARG A 47 -6.00 16.66 -11.95
C ARG A 47 -4.49 16.40 -12.06
N ALA A 48 -3.86 16.18 -10.93
CA ALA A 48 -2.50 15.68 -10.81
C ALA A 48 -2.48 14.27 -10.19
N GLU A 49 -1.50 13.45 -10.60
CA GLU A 49 -1.41 12.01 -10.29
C GLU A 49 -0.47 11.70 -9.12
N ALA A 50 0.52 12.56 -8.89
CA ALA A 50 1.46 12.49 -7.79
C ALA A 50 2.04 13.88 -7.50
N ARG A 51 2.61 14.05 -6.31
CA ARG A 51 3.21 15.32 -5.91
C ARG A 51 4.28 15.16 -4.85
N TYR A 52 5.14 16.17 -4.72
CA TYR A 52 5.91 16.40 -3.51
C TYR A 52 6.17 17.90 -3.30
N TRP A 53 6.44 18.29 -2.05
CA TRP A 53 6.90 19.63 -1.69
C TRP A 53 8.42 19.67 -1.63
N THR A 54 9.00 20.87 -1.78
CA THR A 54 10.44 21.20 -1.85
C THR A 54 11.09 21.07 -3.22
N GLU A 55 12.22 21.75 -3.40
CA GLU A 55 13.02 21.70 -4.64
C GLU A 55 13.56 20.28 -4.90
N ARG A 56 14.08 19.67 -3.84
CA ARG A 56 14.73 18.37 -3.86
C ARG A 56 14.41 17.64 -2.55
N PRO A 57 13.45 16.71 -2.55
CA PRO A 57 12.99 16.04 -1.35
C PRO A 57 14.14 15.26 -0.72
N LYS A 58 14.27 15.29 0.61
CA LYS A 58 15.34 14.54 1.30
C LYS A 58 15.01 13.06 1.25
N LEU A 59 15.93 12.25 0.72
CA LEU A 59 15.75 10.80 0.73
C LEU A 59 15.58 10.28 2.17
N PRO A 60 14.68 9.32 2.40
CA PRO A 60 14.52 8.70 3.71
C PRO A 60 15.86 8.14 4.19
N GLU A 61 16.16 8.30 5.48
CA GLU A 61 17.31 7.63 6.05
C GLU A 61 17.11 6.10 5.93
N ILE A 62 18.14 5.40 5.44
CA ILE A 62 18.15 3.95 5.32
C ILE A 62 18.29 3.37 6.73
N ARG A 63 17.16 3.25 7.43
CA ARG A 63 17.04 2.49 8.66
C ARG A 63 16.16 1.28 8.37
N GLY A 64 16.47 0.14 8.98
CA GLY A 64 15.61 -1.05 8.90
C GLY A 64 14.16 -0.74 9.28
N ILE A 65 13.26 -1.72 9.14
CA ILE A 65 11.87 -1.59 9.62
C ILE A 65 11.94 -1.29 11.12
N THR A 66 11.81 -0.02 11.46
CA THR A 66 12.09 0.56 12.78
C THR A 66 10.83 1.10 13.41
N ALA A 67 9.66 0.73 12.88
CA ALA A 67 8.40 0.95 13.58
C ALA A 67 8.46 0.16 14.88
N LEU A 68 8.87 0.84 15.96
CA LEU A 68 8.99 0.25 17.29
C LEU A 68 7.61 -0.02 17.91
N LYS A 69 6.55 0.61 17.36
CA LYS A 69 5.17 0.56 17.86
C LYS A 69 4.15 0.75 16.73
N ASN A 70 2.95 0.21 16.94
CA ASN A 70 1.75 0.47 16.14
C ASN A 70 0.97 1.65 16.72
N ASP A 71 1.60 2.81 16.90
CA ASP A 71 0.91 3.94 17.51
C ASP A 71 -0.20 4.47 16.59
N LEU A 72 -1.32 4.85 17.19
CA LEU A 72 -2.39 5.57 16.50
C LEU A 72 -2.02 7.03 16.36
N LEU A 73 -1.36 7.35 15.25
CA LEU A 73 -0.93 8.69 14.88
C LEU A 73 -1.56 9.10 13.57
N PHE A 74 -1.87 10.39 13.43
CA PHE A 74 -2.26 10.99 12.16
C PHE A 74 -1.30 12.13 11.83
N SER A 75 -0.42 11.93 10.86
CA SER A 75 0.42 12.98 10.28
C SER A 75 -0.40 13.83 9.31
N GLY A 76 -0.19 15.14 9.36
CA GLY A 76 -0.61 16.03 8.29
C GLY A 76 0.29 15.90 7.07
N THR A 77 0.00 16.70 6.06
CA THR A 77 0.84 16.86 4.87
C THR A 77 2.21 17.48 5.17
N THR A 78 3.14 17.30 4.24
CA THR A 78 4.45 17.96 4.13
C THR A 78 4.41 19.39 3.57
N ALA A 79 3.23 19.98 3.32
CA ALA A 79 3.13 21.34 2.79
C ALA A 79 3.77 22.38 3.73
N PRO A 80 4.46 23.40 3.19
CA PRO A 80 5.05 24.45 4.01
C PRO A 80 3.97 25.24 4.75
N THR A 81 4.28 25.68 5.96
CA THR A 81 3.36 26.48 6.78
C THR A 81 3.22 27.90 6.23
N GLN A 82 4.29 28.46 5.69
CA GLN A 82 4.36 29.81 5.14
C GLN A 82 5.60 30.00 4.24
N GLY A 83 5.68 31.15 3.58
CA GLY A 83 6.86 31.60 2.85
C GLY A 83 7.05 30.95 1.47
N PRO A 84 8.20 31.22 0.82
CA PRO A 84 8.47 30.71 -0.51
C PRO A 84 8.82 29.22 -0.48
N ASN A 85 8.35 28.48 -1.47
CA ASN A 85 8.71 27.07 -1.64
C ASN A 85 8.42 26.59 -3.07
N VAL A 86 8.54 25.29 -3.29
CA VAL A 86 8.23 24.61 -4.53
C VAL A 86 7.24 23.46 -4.28
N LEU A 87 6.22 23.40 -5.11
CA LEU A 87 5.35 22.23 -5.27
C LEU A 87 5.66 21.61 -6.62
N THR A 88 6.01 20.33 -6.65
CA THR A 88 6.13 19.57 -7.90
C THR A 88 4.97 18.60 -8.01
N VAL A 89 4.28 18.60 -9.14
CA VAL A 89 3.18 17.68 -9.45
C VAL A 89 3.44 16.96 -10.77
N SER A 90 2.86 15.78 -10.96
CA SER A 90 2.76 15.13 -12.26
C SER A 90 1.33 15.19 -12.79
N ILE A 91 1.16 15.55 -14.06
CA ILE A 91 -0.15 15.65 -14.73
C ILE A 91 -0.16 14.65 -15.88
N ASP A 92 -1.23 13.86 -16.02
CA ASP A 92 -1.39 12.94 -17.16
C ASP A 92 -1.31 13.71 -18.48
N LYS A 93 -0.50 13.25 -19.43
CA LYS A 93 -0.33 13.96 -20.72
C LYS A 93 -1.60 13.98 -21.58
N ARG A 94 -2.61 13.18 -21.23
CA ARG A 94 -3.94 13.21 -21.85
C ARG A 94 -4.83 14.32 -21.27
N SER A 95 -4.41 15.01 -20.22
CA SER A 95 -5.17 16.11 -19.64
C SER A 95 -5.37 17.24 -20.68
N PRO A 96 -6.60 17.72 -20.89
CA PRO A 96 -6.88 18.81 -21.83
C PRO A 96 -6.26 20.15 -21.40
N ALA A 97 -5.92 20.29 -20.12
CA ALA A 97 -5.26 21.47 -19.58
C ALA A 97 -3.79 21.60 -20.00
N LEU A 98 -3.15 20.48 -20.34
CA LEU A 98 -1.70 20.42 -20.47
C LEU A 98 -1.13 21.34 -21.56
N PRO A 99 -1.69 21.43 -22.78
CA PRO A 99 -1.17 22.33 -23.81
C PRO A 99 -1.12 23.80 -23.35
N ALA A 100 -2.14 24.25 -22.63
CA ALA A 100 -2.19 25.60 -22.10
C ALA A 100 -1.11 25.81 -21.03
N LEU A 101 -0.95 24.87 -20.08
CA LEU A 101 0.10 24.93 -19.07
C LEU A 101 1.51 24.98 -19.68
N MET A 102 1.76 24.17 -20.71
CA MET A 102 3.06 24.15 -21.40
C MET A 102 3.36 25.47 -22.13
N GLU A 103 2.35 26.12 -22.73
CA GLU A 103 2.51 27.46 -23.32
C GLU A 103 2.86 28.49 -22.24
N ARG A 104 2.18 28.47 -21.09
CA ARG A 104 2.49 29.38 -19.97
C ARG A 104 3.91 29.20 -19.46
N CYS A 105 4.36 27.94 -19.32
CA CYS A 105 5.75 27.61 -19.00
C CYS A 105 6.73 28.19 -20.02
N ARG A 106 6.48 28.00 -21.33
CA ARG A 106 7.36 28.53 -22.39
C ARG A 106 7.45 30.05 -22.39
N ARG A 107 6.38 30.76 -22.01
CA ARG A 107 6.37 32.22 -21.88
C ARG A 107 7.03 32.74 -20.60
N GLY A 108 7.39 31.85 -19.65
CA GLY A 108 7.86 32.26 -18.33
C GLY A 108 6.81 33.08 -17.58
N GLU A 109 5.53 32.77 -17.77
CA GLU A 109 4.44 33.53 -17.18
C GLU A 109 4.48 33.45 -15.64
N ARG A 110 4.31 34.62 -15.01
CA ARG A 110 4.14 34.72 -13.57
C ARG A 110 2.64 34.86 -13.25
N LEU A 111 2.12 33.88 -12.54
CA LEU A 111 0.72 33.82 -12.13
C LEU A 111 0.56 34.46 -10.75
N ALA A 112 -0.43 35.33 -10.60
CA ALA A 112 -0.69 35.98 -9.32
C ALA A 112 -1.09 34.96 -8.24
N GLU A 113 -1.95 34.00 -8.61
CA GLU A 113 -2.48 33.00 -7.71
C GLU A 113 -2.75 31.66 -8.43
N ILE A 114 -2.45 30.55 -7.76
CA ILE A 114 -2.93 29.20 -8.07
C ILE A 114 -3.57 28.63 -6.80
N ARG A 115 -4.69 27.92 -6.93
CA ARG A 115 -5.22 27.13 -5.80
C ARG A 115 -4.83 25.67 -5.99
N TYR A 116 -4.51 25.01 -4.90
CA TYR A 116 -4.10 23.60 -4.90
C TYR A 116 -4.82 22.87 -3.78
N ALA A 117 -5.16 21.61 -4.01
CA ALA A 117 -5.80 20.74 -3.03
C ALA A 117 -5.20 19.33 -3.08
N GLU A 118 -5.05 18.71 -1.91
CA GLU A 118 -4.53 17.34 -1.79
C GLU A 118 -5.23 16.55 -0.69
N SER A 119 -5.42 15.25 -0.91
CA SER A 119 -6.12 14.37 0.02
C SER A 119 -5.39 14.28 1.35
N ALA A 120 -6.12 14.51 2.44
CA ALA A 120 -5.58 14.39 3.78
C ALA A 120 -5.22 12.93 4.14
N GLU A 121 -5.97 11.96 3.61
CA GLU A 121 -5.69 10.53 3.81
C GLU A 121 -4.45 10.07 3.04
N ILE A 122 -4.29 10.49 1.77
CA ILE A 122 -3.13 10.09 0.96
C ILE A 122 -1.85 10.80 1.42
N ALA A 123 -1.97 12.03 1.93
CA ALA A 123 -0.84 12.77 2.48
C ALA A 123 -0.32 12.22 3.81
N ARG A 124 -1.05 11.29 4.43
CA ARG A 124 -0.67 10.64 5.68
C ARG A 124 0.53 9.72 5.48
N HIS A 125 1.36 9.55 6.51
CA HIS A 125 2.49 8.64 6.48
C HIS A 125 2.01 7.19 6.24
N PRO A 126 2.62 6.44 5.30
CA PRO A 126 2.11 5.15 4.85
C PRO A 126 2.13 4.05 5.93
N GLN A 127 2.85 4.27 7.03
CA GLN A 127 2.93 3.35 8.16
C GLN A 127 1.91 3.64 9.28
N GLU A 128 1.12 4.70 9.14
CA GLU A 128 0.07 5.04 10.09
C GLU A 128 -1.25 4.35 9.75
N HIS A 129 -2.05 4.03 10.77
CA HIS A 129 -3.33 3.34 10.64
C HIS A 129 -4.37 3.88 11.63
N GLY A 130 -5.63 3.48 11.47
CA GLY A 130 -6.75 4.03 12.23
C GLY A 130 -7.40 5.25 11.56
N PRO A 131 -8.43 5.83 12.18
CA PRO A 131 -9.33 6.76 11.50
C PRO A 131 -8.73 8.16 11.28
N LYS A 132 -9.09 8.78 10.16
CA LYS A 132 -8.96 10.24 9.99
C LYS A 132 -9.74 10.95 11.10
N PRO A 133 -9.16 11.92 11.84
CA PRO A 133 -9.96 12.59 12.86
C PRO A 133 -10.89 13.63 12.22
N ALA A 134 -12.06 13.81 12.85
CA ALA A 134 -13.22 14.48 12.26
C ALA A 134 -13.01 15.96 11.91
N ASP A 135 -12.01 16.62 12.50
CA ASP A 135 -11.66 18.01 12.26
C ASP A 135 -10.66 18.21 11.10
N VAL A 136 -10.10 17.13 10.56
CA VAL A 136 -9.29 17.19 9.34
C VAL A 136 -10.20 17.05 8.10
N PRO A 137 -10.13 17.98 7.14
CA PRO A 137 -10.93 17.92 5.92
C PRO A 137 -10.54 16.71 5.05
N ASP A 138 -11.35 16.38 4.05
CA ASP A 138 -10.97 15.32 3.08
C ASP A 138 -9.79 15.76 2.20
N PHE A 139 -9.72 17.06 1.90
CA PHE A 139 -8.64 17.71 1.18
C PHE A 139 -8.09 18.89 1.98
N TYR A 140 -6.77 19.04 2.05
CA TYR A 140 -6.14 20.27 2.47
C TYR A 140 -6.11 21.25 1.29
N ASP A 141 -6.61 22.46 1.49
CA ASP A 141 -6.72 23.47 0.45
C ASP A 141 -5.72 24.63 0.68
N TYR A 142 -5.08 25.02 -0.41
CA TYR A 142 -4.02 26.03 -0.43
C TYR A 142 -4.27 27.08 -1.49
N VAL A 143 -3.80 28.29 -1.18
CA VAL A 143 -3.60 29.38 -2.12
C VAL A 143 -2.11 29.65 -2.22
N LEU A 144 -1.55 29.52 -3.43
CA LEU A 144 -0.15 29.77 -3.75
C LEU A 144 -0.05 31.11 -4.50
N SER A 145 0.75 32.04 -3.99
CA SER A 145 0.87 33.40 -4.56
C SER A 145 2.23 33.63 -5.22
N GLY A 146 2.23 34.43 -6.28
CA GLY A 146 3.46 34.79 -7.01
C GLY A 146 4.10 33.58 -7.67
N VAL A 147 3.31 32.77 -8.38
CA VAL A 147 3.74 31.47 -8.90
C VAL A 147 4.45 31.64 -10.24
N THR A 148 5.62 31.01 -10.38
CA THR A 148 6.26 30.75 -11.68
C THR A 148 6.27 29.26 -11.96
N LEU A 149 6.13 28.91 -13.23
CA LEU A 149 6.06 27.54 -13.68
C LEU A 149 7.37 27.12 -14.35
N ASP A 150 7.82 25.92 -14.03
CA ASP A 150 8.91 25.24 -14.70
C ASP A 150 8.47 23.82 -15.09
N CYS A 151 8.57 23.51 -16.37
CA CYS A 151 7.99 22.31 -17.00
C CYS A 151 9.10 21.42 -17.58
N PRO A 152 9.87 20.68 -16.77
CA PRO A 152 10.90 19.79 -17.28
C PRO A 152 10.25 18.63 -18.07
N THR A 153 10.69 18.42 -19.31
CA THR A 153 10.04 17.47 -20.23
C THR A 153 10.80 16.15 -20.35
N ALA A 154 10.04 15.07 -20.49
CA ALA A 154 10.53 13.77 -20.97
C ALA A 154 9.52 13.24 -21.99
N ASP A 155 9.85 13.23 -23.28
CA ASP A 155 8.87 13.07 -24.36
C ASP A 155 8.10 11.75 -24.27
N ALA A 156 8.79 10.65 -23.96
CA ALA A 156 8.21 9.31 -23.86
C ALA A 156 7.50 9.02 -22.51
N ALA A 157 7.48 9.96 -21.57
CA ALA A 157 6.78 9.80 -20.30
C ALA A 157 5.24 9.87 -20.48
N PRO A 158 4.44 9.09 -19.73
CA PRO A 158 2.98 9.21 -19.73
C PRO A 158 2.47 10.47 -19.01
N GLU A 159 3.26 11.03 -18.08
CA GLU A 159 2.91 12.21 -17.30
C GLU A 159 3.92 13.34 -17.53
N GLN A 160 3.49 14.59 -17.36
CA GLN A 160 4.30 15.79 -17.44
C GLN A 160 4.50 16.37 -16.04
N ALA A 161 5.76 16.58 -15.65
CA ALA A 161 6.08 17.26 -14.40
C ALA A 161 5.82 18.76 -14.52
N LEU A 162 5.25 19.35 -13.48
CA LEU A 162 5.07 20.80 -13.34
C LEU A 162 5.63 21.22 -11.98
N ARG A 163 6.66 22.07 -11.99
CA ARG A 163 7.19 22.73 -10.79
C ARG A 163 6.56 24.10 -10.64
N LEU A 164 5.85 24.29 -9.54
CA LEU A 164 5.25 25.56 -9.12
C LEU A 164 6.16 26.17 -8.07
N ARG A 165 6.95 27.17 -8.45
CA ARG A 165 7.74 27.98 -7.50
C ARG A 165 6.86 29.14 -7.06
N PHE A 166 6.66 29.32 -5.76
CA PHE A 166 5.77 30.36 -5.23
C PHE A 166 6.44 31.18 -4.13
N GLU A 167 5.94 32.39 -3.91
CA GLU A 167 6.48 33.32 -2.91
C GLU A 167 5.80 33.19 -1.56
N ALA A 168 4.52 32.81 -1.55
CA ALA A 168 3.74 32.59 -0.34
C ALA A 168 2.71 31.49 -0.52
N ILE A 169 2.37 30.83 0.59
CA ILE A 169 1.28 29.86 0.71
C ILE A 169 0.33 30.31 1.81
N ARG A 170 -0.97 30.13 1.58
CA ARG A 170 -2.02 30.32 2.57
C ARG A 170 -2.92 29.10 2.62
N TRP A 171 -3.04 28.51 3.79
CA TRP A 171 -3.97 27.42 4.07
C TRP A 171 -5.39 27.98 4.21
N THR A 172 -6.37 27.36 3.57
CA THR A 172 -7.73 27.94 3.51
C THR A 172 -8.76 27.21 4.35
N ASN A 173 -8.56 25.93 4.65
CA ASN A 173 -9.56 25.10 5.32
C ASN A 173 -9.02 24.32 6.54
N HIS A 174 -7.72 24.41 6.82
CA HIS A 174 -7.10 23.74 7.96
C HIS A 174 -5.90 24.53 8.48
N ARG A 175 -5.51 24.31 9.74
CA ARG A 175 -4.28 24.89 10.30
C ARG A 175 -3.11 23.94 10.04
N PRO A 176 -1.91 24.43 9.71
CA PRO A 176 -0.77 23.55 9.50
C PRO A 176 -0.52 22.66 10.72
N GLN A 177 -0.37 21.36 10.49
CA GLN A 177 -0.07 20.38 11.52
C GLN A 177 1.42 20.01 11.46
N GLY A 178 2.24 20.68 12.26
CA GLY A 178 3.70 20.51 12.22
C GLY A 178 4.22 19.17 12.76
N GLU A 179 3.43 18.48 13.59
CA GLU A 179 3.80 17.20 14.20
C GLU A 179 2.65 16.18 14.07
N PRO A 180 2.93 14.87 13.98
CA PRO A 180 1.90 13.84 14.06
C PRO A 180 1.09 13.97 15.35
N ARG A 181 -0.24 13.83 15.24
CA ARG A 181 -1.13 13.87 16.42
C ARG A 181 -1.58 12.48 16.81
N ALA A 182 -1.63 12.20 18.10
CA ALA A 182 -2.27 10.99 18.60
C ALA A 182 -3.77 11.00 18.25
N ILE A 183 -4.28 9.86 17.81
CA ILE A 183 -5.70 9.65 17.53
C ILE A 183 -6.22 8.50 18.38
N THR A 184 -7.52 8.53 18.68
CA THR A 184 -8.18 7.46 19.41
C THR A 184 -9.08 6.70 18.45
N ALA A 185 -8.94 5.38 18.42
CA ALA A 185 -9.88 4.51 17.72
C ALA A 185 -10.91 3.93 18.69
N ARG A 186 -12.12 3.68 18.18
CA ARG A 186 -13.12 2.91 18.91
C ARG A 186 -12.89 1.42 18.64
N PRO A 187 -13.03 0.54 19.65
CA PRO A 187 -13.04 -0.90 19.42
C PRO A 187 -14.10 -1.28 18.37
N ALA A 188 -13.81 -2.29 17.57
CA ALA A 188 -14.76 -2.80 16.59
C ALA A 188 -15.99 -3.39 17.29
N VAL A 189 -17.16 -3.16 16.70
CA VAL A 189 -18.41 -3.78 17.16
C VAL A 189 -18.58 -5.09 16.40
N LEU A 190 -18.41 -6.21 17.09
CA LEU A 190 -18.59 -7.53 16.49
C LEU A 190 -20.04 -7.99 16.67
N GLN A 191 -20.59 -8.62 15.63
CA GLN A 191 -21.85 -9.35 15.80
C GLN A 191 -21.66 -10.48 16.83
N PRO A 192 -22.63 -10.73 17.72
CA PRO A 192 -22.55 -11.86 18.64
C PRO A 192 -22.36 -13.18 17.90
N ALA A 193 -21.46 -14.03 18.39
CA ALA A 193 -21.30 -15.40 17.92
C ALA A 193 -22.22 -16.35 18.70
N ARG A 194 -22.57 -17.49 18.08
CA ARG A 194 -23.22 -18.58 18.79
C ARG A 194 -22.27 -19.12 19.88
N LEU A 195 -22.81 -19.36 21.06
CA LEU A 195 -22.07 -19.95 22.18
C LEU A 195 -22.08 -21.48 22.18
N SER A 196 -22.96 -22.10 21.37
CA SER A 196 -22.99 -23.54 21.12
C SER A 196 -21.97 -23.93 20.04
N GLY A 197 -21.69 -25.23 19.94
CA GLY A 197 -20.74 -25.78 18.97
C GLY A 197 -19.28 -25.67 19.42
N ASN A 198 -18.41 -26.36 18.70
CA ASN A 198 -16.98 -26.31 18.92
C ASN A 198 -16.39 -24.96 18.48
N ARG A 199 -15.25 -24.64 19.06
CA ARG A 199 -14.43 -23.48 18.72
C ARG A 199 -12.99 -23.91 18.56
N ARG A 200 -12.35 -23.42 17.51
CA ARG A 200 -10.92 -23.61 17.25
C ARG A 200 -10.28 -22.26 17.00
N THR A 201 -9.16 -22.01 17.68
CA THR A 201 -8.42 -20.76 17.55
C THR A 201 -7.00 -21.06 17.09
N PHE A 202 -6.50 -20.20 16.21
CA PHE A 202 -5.19 -20.33 15.60
C PHE A 202 -4.46 -19.01 15.71
N VAL A 203 -3.19 -19.05 16.09
CA VAL A 203 -2.33 -17.89 15.99
C VAL A 203 -1.66 -17.89 14.62
N VAL A 204 -1.71 -16.76 13.91
CA VAL A 204 -1.17 -16.63 12.56
C VAL A 204 0.36 -16.72 12.61
N SER A 205 0.92 -17.73 11.95
CA SER A 205 2.36 -17.99 11.85
C SER A 205 2.95 -17.54 10.52
N TRP A 206 2.12 -17.40 9.48
CA TRP A 206 2.52 -16.91 8.17
C TRP A 206 1.42 -16.04 7.55
N PHE A 207 1.82 -14.93 6.95
CA PHE A 207 0.95 -14.09 6.13
C PHE A 207 1.76 -13.37 5.04
N ALA A 208 1.37 -13.54 3.78
CA ALA A 208 2.02 -12.88 2.64
C ALA A 208 1.10 -12.85 1.42
N ALA A 209 1.34 -11.94 0.47
CA ALA A 209 0.65 -11.95 -0.81
C ALA A 209 0.97 -13.24 -1.58
N VAL A 210 -0.04 -13.85 -2.21
CA VAL A 210 0.13 -14.96 -3.14
C VAL A 210 0.88 -14.43 -4.36
N THR A 211 2.18 -14.73 -4.43
CA THR A 211 3.10 -14.19 -5.45
C THR A 211 4.12 -15.23 -5.92
N ASP A 212 4.05 -16.47 -5.46
CA ASP A 212 4.95 -17.53 -5.88
C ASP A 212 4.56 -18.06 -7.26
N ALA A 213 5.10 -17.42 -8.30
CA ALA A 213 5.08 -17.95 -9.66
C ALA A 213 5.83 -19.29 -9.73
N ALA A 214 5.25 -20.25 -10.46
CA ALA A 214 5.88 -21.52 -10.78
C ALA A 214 7.04 -21.34 -11.77
N PRO A 215 7.98 -22.30 -11.86
CA PRO A 215 9.06 -22.26 -12.85
C PRO A 215 8.52 -22.04 -14.27
N GLY A 216 9.10 -21.08 -15.00
CA GLY A 216 8.71 -20.74 -16.37
C GLY A 216 7.54 -19.75 -16.49
N GLN A 217 6.82 -19.44 -15.42
CA GLN A 217 5.74 -18.43 -15.45
C GLN A 217 6.27 -16.98 -15.49
N CYS A 218 7.55 -16.78 -15.20
CA CYS A 218 8.24 -15.50 -15.37
C CYS A 218 9.26 -15.63 -16.50
N PRO A 219 8.97 -15.10 -17.71
CA PRO A 219 9.91 -15.11 -18.82
C PRO A 219 11.24 -14.44 -18.46
N ARG A 220 11.16 -13.43 -17.61
CA ARG A 220 12.28 -12.75 -16.97
C ARG A 220 11.83 -12.27 -15.60
N MET A 221 12.77 -12.09 -14.66
CA MET A 221 12.46 -11.37 -13.42
C MET A 221 12.54 -9.87 -13.67
N ASN A 222 11.70 -9.10 -12.98
CA ASN A 222 11.90 -7.66 -12.87
C ASN A 222 13.26 -7.38 -12.19
N SER A 223 13.81 -6.21 -12.47
CA SER A 223 15.13 -5.82 -11.97
C SER A 223 15.10 -4.40 -11.45
N LYS A 224 16.08 -4.10 -10.59
CA LYS A 224 16.41 -2.74 -10.18
C LYS A 224 16.85 -1.87 -11.38
N PRO A 225 16.80 -0.53 -11.27
CA PRO A 225 17.34 0.36 -12.29
C PRO A 225 18.86 0.19 -12.44
N SER A 226 19.34 0.37 -13.66
CA SER A 226 20.75 0.35 -14.02
C SER A 226 21.39 1.74 -13.90
N PRO A 227 22.73 1.84 -13.82
CA PRO A 227 23.41 3.13 -13.94
C PRO A 227 23.09 3.87 -15.26
N ALA A 228 22.83 3.14 -16.35
CA ALA A 228 22.45 3.76 -17.62
C ALA A 228 21.13 4.53 -17.50
N ASP A 229 20.16 3.98 -16.76
CA ASP A 229 18.87 4.63 -16.51
C ASP A 229 19.05 5.94 -15.75
N TYR A 230 19.98 6.02 -14.80
CA TYR A 230 20.29 7.25 -14.06
C TYR A 230 20.80 8.37 -14.98
N PHE A 231 21.64 8.04 -15.95
CA PHE A 231 22.24 9.05 -16.83
C PHE A 231 21.37 9.40 -18.05
N ALA A 232 20.30 8.65 -18.33
CA ALA A 232 19.55 8.73 -19.58
C ALA A 232 18.89 10.10 -19.82
N LEU A 233 18.40 10.75 -18.76
CA LEU A 233 17.67 12.03 -18.84
C LEU A 233 18.49 13.25 -18.38
N LEU A 234 19.78 13.06 -18.11
CA LEU A 234 20.67 14.16 -17.73
C LEU A 234 21.21 14.88 -18.96
N PRO A 235 21.50 16.20 -18.87
CA PRO A 235 22.29 16.90 -19.88
C PRO A 235 23.61 16.17 -20.15
N GLN A 236 24.01 16.09 -21.43
CA GLN A 236 25.13 15.23 -21.85
C GLN A 236 26.46 15.58 -21.15
N ASP A 237 26.74 16.87 -20.98
CA ASP A 237 27.91 17.39 -20.27
C ASP A 237 27.91 16.96 -18.79
N LYS A 238 26.75 17.08 -18.13
CA LYS A 238 26.57 16.66 -16.75
C LYS A 238 26.69 15.15 -16.60
N ALA A 239 26.09 14.38 -17.50
CA ALA A 239 26.17 12.92 -17.52
C ALA A 239 27.63 12.46 -17.69
N ALA A 240 28.40 13.08 -18.58
CA ALA A 240 29.82 12.78 -18.79
C ALA A 240 30.65 13.05 -17.51
N ARG A 241 30.46 14.22 -16.88
CA ARG A 241 31.14 14.57 -15.63
C ARG A 241 30.82 13.57 -14.52
N LEU A 242 29.54 13.25 -14.32
CA LEU A 242 29.12 12.34 -13.26
C LEU A 242 29.56 10.89 -13.51
N ARG A 243 29.61 10.43 -14.77
CA ARG A 243 30.19 9.11 -15.10
C ARG A 243 31.67 9.03 -14.71
N ALA A 244 32.44 10.09 -14.95
CA ALA A 244 33.84 10.15 -14.54
C ALA A 244 34.00 10.19 -13.01
N GLU A 245 33.18 10.99 -12.32
CA GLU A 245 33.16 11.08 -10.84
C GLU A 245 32.81 9.73 -10.17
N LEU A 246 31.91 8.97 -10.80
CA LEU A 246 31.33 7.75 -10.23
C LEU A 246 31.91 6.46 -10.82
N ALA A 247 32.98 6.52 -11.61
CA ALA A 247 33.53 5.35 -12.31
C ALA A 247 33.83 4.18 -11.35
N ASP A 248 34.42 4.47 -10.18
CA ASP A 248 34.79 3.45 -9.18
C ASP A 248 33.68 3.16 -8.16
N LYS A 249 32.72 4.08 -8.00
CA LYS A 249 31.70 4.01 -6.93
C LYS A 249 30.35 3.49 -7.42
N GLY A 250 30.06 3.63 -8.71
CA GLY A 250 28.73 3.41 -9.27
C GLY A 250 27.72 4.47 -8.82
N VAL A 251 26.47 4.30 -9.27
CA VAL A 251 25.35 5.16 -8.85
C VAL A 251 24.68 4.51 -7.64
N GLY A 252 24.83 5.15 -6.48
CA GLY A 252 24.24 4.68 -5.23
C GLY A 252 22.75 5.00 -5.08
N PRO A 253 22.09 4.41 -4.07
CA PRO A 253 20.69 4.67 -3.75
C PRO A 253 20.41 6.13 -3.33
N ASP A 254 21.44 6.88 -2.95
CA ASP A 254 21.39 8.31 -2.63
C ASP A 254 21.22 9.21 -3.87
N ARG A 255 21.44 8.66 -5.07
CA ARG A 255 21.33 9.39 -6.35
C ARG A 255 20.28 8.80 -7.27
N MET A 256 20.15 7.49 -7.30
CA MET A 256 19.31 6.75 -8.24
C MET A 256 17.83 7.21 -8.32
N PRO A 257 17.17 7.69 -7.25
CA PRO A 257 15.82 8.26 -7.35
C PRO A 257 15.75 9.50 -8.25
N TYR A 258 16.79 10.34 -8.28
CA TYR A 258 16.86 11.60 -9.04
C TYR A 258 17.18 11.41 -10.53
N ARG A 259 16.64 10.36 -11.14
CA ARG A 259 16.83 10.02 -12.56
C ARG A 259 15.73 10.56 -13.47
N GLY A 260 14.89 11.47 -12.98
CA GLY A 260 13.86 12.14 -13.76
C GLY A 260 14.42 13.33 -14.57
N PRO A 261 13.59 13.93 -15.44
CA PRO A 261 13.97 15.16 -16.12
C PRO A 261 14.26 16.25 -15.08
N ALA A 262 15.32 17.04 -15.30
CA ALA A 262 15.82 18.02 -14.32
C ALA A 262 16.10 17.45 -12.91
N GLU A 263 16.51 16.17 -12.83
CA GLU A 263 16.82 15.44 -11.57
C GLU A 263 15.64 15.33 -10.60
N LEU A 264 14.41 15.35 -11.11
CA LEU A 264 13.23 15.06 -10.30
C LEU A 264 13.25 13.60 -9.79
N ASP A 265 12.65 13.39 -8.62
CA ASP A 265 12.57 12.08 -7.97
C ASP A 265 11.49 11.19 -8.61
N VAL A 266 11.92 10.11 -9.26
CA VAL A 266 11.01 9.19 -9.98
C VAL A 266 10.37 8.14 -9.08
N SER A 267 10.75 8.04 -7.81
CA SER A 267 10.02 7.25 -6.83
C SER A 267 8.83 8.03 -6.25
N LEU A 268 8.93 9.36 -6.21
CA LEU A 268 7.85 10.25 -5.79
C LEU A 268 6.93 10.68 -6.94
N LEU A 269 7.45 10.74 -8.17
CA LEU A 269 6.68 11.04 -9.38
C LEU A 269 6.90 9.97 -10.47
N PRO A 270 6.40 8.75 -10.32
CA PRO A 270 6.84 7.64 -11.16
C PRO A 270 6.43 7.75 -12.64
N GLY A 271 5.39 8.54 -12.96
CA GLY A 271 4.91 8.72 -14.33
C GLY A 271 5.67 9.75 -15.17
N ILE A 272 6.67 10.46 -14.62
CA ILE A 272 7.38 11.54 -15.35
C ILE A 272 8.53 11.04 -16.23
N VAL A 273 8.73 9.73 -16.29
CA VAL A 273 9.69 9.04 -17.15
C VAL A 273 8.97 8.00 -18.00
N ALA A 274 9.58 7.58 -19.11
CA ALA A 274 9.04 6.48 -19.92
C ALA A 274 8.87 5.23 -19.04
N ASP A 275 7.80 4.47 -19.25
CA ASP A 275 7.61 3.18 -18.58
C ASP A 275 8.77 2.24 -18.96
N PRO A 276 9.64 1.85 -18.01
CA PRO A 276 10.76 0.94 -18.30
C PRO A 276 10.32 -0.47 -18.72
N GLY A 277 9.03 -0.78 -18.52
CA GLY A 277 8.44 -2.08 -18.77
C GLY A 277 8.49 -2.95 -17.52
N HIS A 278 7.31 -3.38 -17.06
CA HIS A 278 7.15 -4.32 -15.98
C HIS A 278 6.83 -5.71 -16.53
N GLN A 279 7.61 -6.72 -16.13
CA GLN A 279 7.35 -8.09 -16.54
C GLN A 279 6.19 -8.67 -15.73
N ALA A 280 5.08 -8.93 -16.41
CA ALA A 280 3.94 -9.62 -15.83
C ALA A 280 4.12 -11.14 -15.84
N THR A 281 3.48 -11.81 -14.89
CA THR A 281 3.49 -13.28 -14.80
C THR A 281 2.56 -13.93 -15.83
N GLN A 282 2.97 -15.07 -16.35
CA GLN A 282 2.21 -15.92 -17.27
C GLN A 282 1.69 -17.15 -16.52
N ALA A 283 0.53 -17.03 -15.90
CA ALA A 283 -0.12 -18.14 -15.19
C ALA A 283 -1.62 -18.16 -15.48
N ASP A 284 -2.21 -19.34 -15.62
CA ASP A 284 -3.67 -19.50 -15.72
C ASP A 284 -4.28 -20.02 -14.41
N VAL A 285 -3.45 -20.63 -13.56
CA VAL A 285 -3.85 -21.17 -12.26
C VAL A 285 -3.25 -20.32 -11.15
N VAL A 286 -4.09 -19.65 -10.38
CA VAL A 286 -3.69 -18.73 -9.29
C VAL A 286 -4.71 -18.84 -8.14
N GLN A 287 -4.24 -18.82 -6.89
CA GLN A 287 -5.14 -18.75 -5.74
C GLN A 287 -5.79 -17.38 -5.63
N GLY A 288 -7.07 -17.35 -5.25
CA GLY A 288 -7.84 -16.13 -5.06
C GLY A 288 -9.33 -16.38 -4.90
N PHE A 289 -10.11 -15.33 -5.16
CA PHE A 289 -11.57 -15.32 -5.04
C PHE A 289 -12.19 -14.73 -6.29
N ASP A 290 -13.41 -15.17 -6.58
CA ASP A 290 -14.33 -14.44 -7.46
C ASP A 290 -14.92 -13.26 -6.66
N LEU A 291 -14.51 -12.05 -7.03
CA LEU A 291 -14.85 -10.80 -6.36
C LEU A 291 -15.89 -9.98 -7.14
N ASP A 292 -16.05 -10.23 -8.45
CA ASP A 292 -16.92 -9.46 -9.33
C ASP A 292 -17.96 -10.27 -10.12
N GLY A 293 -17.93 -11.60 -10.03
CA GLY A 293 -18.85 -12.50 -10.71
C GLY A 293 -18.58 -12.64 -12.21
N ASP A 294 -17.44 -12.18 -12.72
CA ASP A 294 -16.99 -12.40 -14.09
C ASP A 294 -16.17 -13.70 -14.18
N ASP A 295 -16.45 -14.55 -15.17
CA ASP A 295 -15.63 -15.75 -15.45
C ASP A 295 -14.82 -15.63 -16.74
N GLY A 296 -14.89 -14.45 -17.39
CA GLY A 296 -14.17 -14.12 -18.61
C GLY A 296 -14.74 -14.75 -19.89
N ARG A 297 -15.91 -15.41 -19.84
CA ARG A 297 -16.54 -16.01 -21.04
C ARG A 297 -17.45 -15.06 -21.81
N GLY A 298 -17.63 -13.83 -21.32
CA GLY A 298 -18.47 -12.82 -21.95
C GLY A 298 -17.93 -11.41 -21.71
N PRO A 299 -18.73 -10.38 -22.07
CA PRO A 299 -18.44 -9.01 -21.68
C PRO A 299 -18.44 -8.89 -20.14
N PRO A 300 -17.53 -8.11 -19.55
CA PRO A 300 -17.48 -7.93 -18.11
C PRO A 300 -18.78 -7.26 -17.59
N PRO A 301 -19.21 -7.56 -16.36
CA PRO A 301 -20.35 -6.89 -15.73
C PRO A 301 -20.18 -5.36 -15.69
N ALA A 302 -21.30 -4.64 -15.57
CA ALA A 302 -21.27 -3.19 -15.47
C ALA A 302 -20.44 -2.74 -14.26
N GLY A 303 -19.46 -1.85 -14.49
CA GLY A 303 -18.57 -1.36 -13.44
C GLY A 303 -17.36 -2.23 -13.14
N VAL A 304 -17.21 -3.36 -13.84
CA VAL A 304 -16.04 -4.24 -13.79
C VAL A 304 -15.10 -3.92 -14.95
N ARG A 305 -13.79 -3.87 -14.69
CA ARG A 305 -12.79 -3.72 -15.74
C ARG A 305 -12.50 -5.08 -16.36
N ALA A 306 -12.45 -5.18 -17.68
CA ALA A 306 -11.92 -6.39 -18.33
C ALA A 306 -10.49 -6.65 -17.86
N HIS A 307 -10.24 -7.84 -17.32
CA HIS A 307 -8.97 -8.25 -16.75
C HIS A 307 -8.78 -9.77 -16.91
N LYS A 308 -7.62 -10.32 -16.46
CA LYS A 308 -7.35 -11.75 -16.57
C LYS A 308 -8.09 -12.53 -15.48
N ASN A 309 -9.05 -13.35 -15.89
CA ASN A 309 -9.73 -14.31 -15.03
C ASN A 309 -8.90 -15.59 -14.85
N PHE A 310 -8.54 -15.92 -13.61
CA PHE A 310 -7.77 -17.14 -13.30
C PHE A 310 -8.67 -18.33 -12.97
N ILE A 311 -8.04 -19.50 -12.94
CA ILE A 311 -8.60 -20.73 -12.37
C ILE A 311 -7.89 -20.97 -11.03
N SER A 312 -8.61 -21.36 -9.99
CA SER A 312 -7.95 -21.73 -8.73
C SER A 312 -7.35 -23.15 -8.83
N PRO A 313 -6.40 -23.52 -7.97
CA PRO A 313 -5.88 -24.89 -7.93
C PRO A 313 -6.95 -25.98 -7.72
N ASP A 314 -8.08 -25.63 -7.08
CA ASP A 314 -9.25 -26.50 -6.90
C ASP A 314 -10.29 -26.40 -8.04
N GLY A 315 -9.97 -25.71 -9.14
CA GLY A 315 -10.76 -25.70 -10.38
C GLY A 315 -11.89 -24.66 -10.46
N ARG A 316 -12.07 -23.82 -9.44
CA ARG A 316 -13.01 -22.68 -9.51
C ARG A 316 -12.53 -21.69 -10.58
N ARG A 317 -13.48 -21.05 -11.25
CA ARG A 317 -13.24 -20.08 -12.34
C ARG A 317 -13.61 -18.67 -11.88
N GLY A 318 -13.25 -17.67 -12.67
CA GLY A 318 -13.49 -16.26 -12.34
C GLY A 318 -12.66 -15.80 -11.15
N ILE A 319 -11.43 -16.32 -11.01
CA ILE A 319 -10.60 -15.97 -9.88
C ILE A 319 -9.89 -14.64 -10.16
N ASP A 320 -10.09 -13.70 -9.25
CA ASP A 320 -9.49 -12.37 -9.27
C ASP A 320 -8.29 -12.33 -8.33
N ASN A 321 -7.11 -12.08 -8.91
CA ASN A 321 -5.88 -11.81 -8.18
C ASN A 321 -4.92 -11.04 -9.10
N GLN A 322 -5.33 -9.86 -9.57
CA GLN A 322 -4.50 -9.06 -10.48
C GLN A 322 -3.19 -8.60 -9.82
N LEU A 323 -3.12 -8.52 -8.48
CA LEU A 323 -1.88 -8.27 -7.76
C LEU A 323 -0.80 -9.30 -8.11
N PHE A 324 -1.18 -10.58 -8.29
CA PHE A 324 -0.26 -11.63 -8.73
C PHE A 324 0.40 -11.30 -10.08
N THR A 325 -0.33 -10.71 -11.03
CA THR A 325 0.24 -10.33 -12.34
C THR A 325 1.34 -9.30 -12.24
N VAL A 326 1.32 -8.48 -11.18
CA VAL A 326 2.31 -7.42 -10.93
C VAL A 326 3.44 -7.95 -10.04
N GLU A 327 3.13 -8.59 -8.93
CA GLU A 327 4.14 -8.89 -7.91
C GLU A 327 4.91 -10.20 -8.16
N ALA A 328 4.33 -11.19 -8.85
CA ALA A 328 4.89 -12.54 -8.84
C ALA A 328 6.20 -12.72 -9.65
N CYS A 329 6.53 -11.79 -10.55
CA CYS A 329 7.85 -11.73 -11.20
C CYS A 329 8.79 -10.69 -10.57
N VAL A 330 8.58 -10.31 -9.31
CA VAL A 330 9.49 -9.46 -8.54
C VAL A 330 10.08 -10.30 -7.39
N GLU A 331 11.37 -10.61 -7.47
CA GLU A 331 11.99 -11.61 -6.58
C GLU A 331 11.83 -11.28 -5.09
N GLY A 332 12.00 -10.02 -4.70
CA GLY A 332 11.87 -9.60 -3.32
C GLY A 332 10.44 -9.58 -2.75
N LEU A 333 9.42 -9.74 -3.60
CA LEU A 333 8.00 -9.80 -3.19
C LEU A 333 7.47 -11.23 -3.07
N ARG A 334 8.20 -12.23 -3.60
CA ARG A 334 7.84 -13.65 -3.53
C ARG A 334 7.91 -14.17 -2.09
N ARG A 335 7.32 -15.34 -1.81
CA ARG A 335 7.24 -15.91 -0.45
C ARG A 335 8.59 -15.98 0.27
N LYS A 336 9.64 -16.38 -0.46
CA LYS A 336 11.03 -16.45 0.03
C LYS A 336 11.85 -15.20 -0.29
N GLY A 337 11.21 -14.17 -0.80
CA GLY A 337 11.77 -12.86 -1.09
C GLY A 337 11.95 -12.03 0.18
N PHE A 338 12.66 -10.92 0.02
CA PHE A 338 13.06 -10.05 1.13
C PHE A 338 11.88 -9.55 1.98
N LEU A 339 10.81 -9.01 1.36
CA LEU A 339 9.71 -8.38 2.12
C LEU A 339 8.86 -9.41 2.89
N PRO A 340 8.33 -10.49 2.29
CA PRO A 340 7.58 -11.48 3.06
C PRO A 340 8.40 -12.12 4.18
N MET A 341 9.70 -12.38 3.96
CA MET A 341 10.56 -12.94 5.00
C MET A 341 10.77 -11.97 6.17
N ILE A 342 11.06 -10.69 5.91
CA ILE A 342 11.31 -9.73 7.00
C ILE A 342 10.03 -9.43 7.79
N PHE A 343 8.87 -9.37 7.15
CA PHE A 343 7.59 -9.17 7.85
C PHE A 343 7.23 -10.36 8.73
N ASN A 344 7.37 -11.58 8.21
CA ASN A 344 7.07 -12.78 8.98
C ASN A 344 8.10 -13.04 10.09
N GLU A 345 9.37 -12.67 9.91
CA GLU A 345 10.35 -12.68 11.01
C GLU A 345 10.01 -11.64 12.08
N GLY A 346 9.55 -10.44 11.70
CA GLY A 346 9.05 -9.43 12.63
C GLY A 346 7.85 -9.92 13.44
N ARG A 347 6.86 -10.53 12.77
CA ARG A 347 5.71 -11.20 13.41
C ARG A 347 6.15 -12.25 14.42
N ALA A 348 7.06 -13.12 14.00
CA ALA A 348 7.60 -14.19 14.84
C ALA A 348 8.42 -13.65 16.03
N ALA A 349 9.02 -12.46 15.91
CA ALA A 349 9.70 -11.77 17.00
C ALA A 349 8.73 -11.08 18.00
N GLY A 350 7.42 -11.25 17.84
CA GLY A 350 6.41 -10.79 18.79
C GLY A 350 5.69 -9.51 18.40
N GLN A 351 5.55 -9.23 17.09
CA GLN A 351 5.09 -7.93 16.59
C GLN A 351 4.25 -8.00 15.30
N PRO A 352 2.96 -7.58 15.30
CA PRO A 352 1.89 -7.96 16.22
C PRO A 352 1.41 -9.41 15.99
N SER A 353 0.69 -10.00 16.96
CA SER A 353 0.16 -11.37 16.87
C SER A 353 -1.33 -11.38 16.56
N ALA A 354 -1.67 -11.74 15.32
CA ALA A 354 -3.04 -11.95 14.88
C ALA A 354 -3.50 -13.39 15.17
N LEU A 355 -4.79 -13.55 15.48
CA LEU A 355 -5.45 -14.82 15.70
C LEU A 355 -6.70 -14.94 14.83
N VAL A 356 -6.94 -16.15 14.36
CA VAL A 356 -8.17 -16.55 13.66
C VAL A 356 -8.93 -17.53 14.56
N GLU A 357 -10.15 -17.18 14.95
CA GLU A 357 -11.08 -18.08 15.65
C GLU A 357 -12.21 -18.49 14.73
N ILE A 358 -12.45 -19.81 14.64
CA ILE A 358 -13.62 -20.39 13.97
C ILE A 358 -14.52 -20.94 15.08
N SER A 359 -15.75 -20.42 15.16
CA SER A 359 -16.70 -20.69 16.25
C SER A 359 -18.07 -21.08 15.72
N GLY A 360 -18.84 -21.79 16.55
CA GLY A 360 -20.14 -22.32 16.19
C GLY A 360 -20.05 -23.57 15.32
N ILE A 361 -18.99 -24.36 15.46
CA ILE A 361 -18.76 -25.55 14.62
C ILE A 361 -19.56 -26.73 15.20
N ASP A 362 -20.64 -27.10 14.54
CA ASP A 362 -21.43 -28.29 14.86
C ASP A 362 -20.95 -29.53 14.08
N ASP A 363 -20.42 -29.34 12.85
CA ASP A 363 -19.83 -30.39 12.02
C ASP A 363 -18.57 -29.88 11.28
N GLU A 364 -17.42 -30.50 11.54
CA GLU A 364 -16.13 -30.07 10.97
C GLU A 364 -15.96 -30.38 9.47
N ARG A 365 -16.87 -31.16 8.89
CA ARG A 365 -16.90 -31.48 7.46
C ARG A 365 -17.90 -30.59 6.73
N ASN A 366 -19.11 -30.44 7.25
CA ASN A 366 -20.17 -29.66 6.59
C ASN A 366 -21.04 -28.91 7.61
N ASP A 367 -20.93 -27.59 7.63
CA ASP A 367 -21.64 -26.73 8.56
C ASP A 367 -22.15 -25.47 7.85
N ASP A 368 -23.43 -25.16 7.96
CA ASP A 368 -24.06 -24.07 7.22
C ASP A 368 -23.89 -22.68 7.88
N ASP A 369 -23.46 -22.58 9.14
CA ASP A 369 -23.36 -21.29 9.85
C ASP A 369 -22.25 -21.28 10.91
N VAL A 370 -21.03 -20.96 10.47
CA VAL A 370 -19.89 -20.69 11.36
C VAL A 370 -19.55 -19.21 11.38
N ARG A 371 -18.78 -18.80 12.39
CA ARG A 371 -18.20 -17.45 12.47
C ARG A 371 -16.69 -17.51 12.47
N VAL A 372 -16.08 -16.74 11.56
CA VAL A 372 -14.62 -16.57 11.47
C VAL A 372 -14.27 -15.19 12.01
N THR A 373 -13.53 -15.15 13.10
CA THR A 373 -13.13 -13.91 13.77
C THR A 373 -11.62 -13.71 13.63
N LEU A 374 -11.19 -12.59 13.05
CA LEU A 374 -9.80 -12.14 13.13
C LEU A 374 -9.68 -11.11 14.25
N PHE A 375 -8.73 -11.31 15.15
CA PHE A 375 -8.44 -10.39 16.26
C PHE A 375 -6.96 -10.45 16.62
N TYR A 376 -6.51 -9.62 17.55
CA TYR A 376 -5.10 -9.51 17.94
C TYR A 376 -4.89 -9.83 19.42
N SER A 377 -3.65 -10.19 19.74
CA SER A 377 -3.19 -10.54 21.08
C SER A 377 -2.19 -9.53 21.65
N GLU A 378 -2.16 -9.38 22.97
CA GLU A 378 -1.10 -8.65 23.71
C GLU A 378 0.18 -9.47 23.85
N ASP A 379 0.07 -10.80 23.71
CA ASP A 379 1.16 -11.74 23.78
C ASP A 379 1.79 -11.95 22.39
N GLY A 380 3.12 -11.93 22.34
CA GLY A 380 3.89 -12.25 21.14
C GLY A 380 4.03 -13.76 20.90
N LEU A 381 4.35 -14.12 19.65
CA LEU A 381 4.56 -15.51 19.25
C LEU A 381 5.69 -16.18 20.05
N ARG A 382 5.52 -17.46 20.36
CA ARG A 382 6.55 -18.30 20.99
C ARG A 382 7.24 -19.14 19.92
N ARG A 383 8.57 -19.23 20.00
CA ARG A 383 9.38 -19.96 19.00
C ARG A 383 10.27 -21.00 19.65
N SER A 384 10.53 -22.07 18.90
CA SER A 384 11.61 -22.98 19.20
C SER A 384 12.97 -22.37 18.82
N PRO A 385 14.10 -22.93 19.28
CA PRO A 385 15.43 -22.55 18.80
C PRO A 385 15.60 -22.67 17.26
N ALA A 386 14.81 -23.52 16.62
CA ALA A 386 14.76 -23.69 15.16
C ALA A 386 13.87 -22.64 14.46
N LYS A 387 13.46 -21.57 15.15
CA LYS A 387 12.66 -20.46 14.62
C LYS A 387 11.23 -20.82 14.19
N VAL A 388 10.74 -21.99 14.56
CA VAL A 388 9.36 -22.45 14.30
C VAL A 388 8.42 -21.87 15.37
N VAL A 389 7.26 -21.33 14.94
CA VAL A 389 6.20 -20.87 15.86
C VAL A 389 5.59 -22.09 16.55
N LEU A 390 5.52 -22.06 17.88
CA LEU A 390 5.04 -23.18 18.69
C LEU A 390 3.51 -23.16 18.85
N PRO A 391 2.83 -24.32 18.73
CA PRO A 391 1.40 -24.44 18.95
C PRO A 391 1.05 -24.47 20.45
N ASP A 392 -0.26 -24.46 20.74
CA ASP A 392 -0.87 -24.78 22.03
C ASP A 392 -0.56 -23.78 23.17
N TYR A 393 -0.20 -22.54 22.81
CA TYR A 393 -0.07 -21.45 23.76
C TYR A 393 -1.39 -20.72 23.99
N THR A 394 -1.55 -20.17 25.19
CA THR A 394 -2.66 -19.26 25.51
C THR A 394 -2.26 -17.82 25.19
N PHE A 395 -3.12 -17.10 24.49
CA PHE A 395 -2.95 -15.71 24.06
C PHE A 395 -4.06 -14.83 24.62
N ARG A 396 -3.68 -13.72 25.26
CA ARG A 396 -4.61 -12.72 25.78
C ARG A 396 -5.05 -11.80 24.66
N VAL A 397 -6.36 -11.67 24.49
CA VAL A 397 -6.97 -10.72 23.55
C VAL A 397 -6.50 -9.30 23.86
N SER A 398 -6.07 -8.57 22.83
CA SER A 398 -5.63 -7.19 22.94
C SER A 398 -6.73 -6.30 23.52
N ALA A 399 -6.38 -5.49 24.51
CA ALA A 399 -7.19 -4.36 24.96
C ALA A 399 -6.77 -3.02 24.31
N SER A 400 -5.75 -3.04 23.45
CA SER A 400 -5.18 -1.85 22.83
C SER A 400 -6.12 -1.27 21.75
N PRO A 401 -6.49 0.01 21.79
CA PRO A 401 -7.27 0.67 20.72
C PRO A 401 -6.63 0.53 19.33
N GLU A 402 -5.30 0.47 19.27
CA GLU A 402 -4.47 0.26 18.08
C GLU A 402 -4.93 -0.98 17.30
N PHE A 403 -5.33 -2.04 18.00
CA PHE A 403 -5.69 -3.33 17.41
C PHE A 403 -7.17 -3.68 17.54
N THR A 404 -7.83 -3.27 18.62
CA THR A 404 -9.24 -3.63 18.88
C THR A 404 -10.19 -3.02 17.86
N GLN A 405 -9.80 -1.91 17.21
CA GLN A 405 -10.54 -1.33 16.09
C GLN A 405 -10.54 -2.22 14.83
N ASP A 406 -9.55 -3.11 14.71
CA ASP A 406 -9.32 -3.93 13.52
C ASP A 406 -9.96 -5.33 13.64
N PHE A 407 -10.62 -5.64 14.76
CA PHE A 407 -11.27 -6.92 14.92
C PHE A 407 -12.43 -7.04 13.93
N VAL A 408 -12.56 -8.21 13.31
CA VAL A 408 -13.67 -8.48 12.38
C VAL A 408 -14.22 -9.87 12.62
N ARG A 409 -15.53 -10.02 12.46
CA ARG A 409 -16.23 -11.31 12.48
C ARG A 409 -17.04 -11.47 11.21
N LEU A 410 -16.69 -12.47 10.43
CA LEU A 410 -17.35 -12.82 9.18
C LEU A 410 -18.25 -14.04 9.39
N ARG A 411 -19.41 -14.03 8.72
CA ARG A 411 -20.23 -15.22 8.59
C ARG A 411 -19.60 -16.16 7.56
N GLY A 412 -19.70 -17.46 7.80
CA GLY A 412 -19.23 -18.45 6.86
C GLY A 412 -19.95 -19.78 7.00
N ARG A 413 -19.46 -20.75 6.25
CA ARG A 413 -19.87 -22.16 6.26
C ARG A 413 -18.66 -23.06 6.08
N ILE A 414 -18.77 -24.31 6.50
CA ILE A 414 -17.82 -25.37 6.19
C ILE A 414 -18.43 -26.23 5.09
N VAL A 415 -17.69 -26.43 3.99
CA VAL A 415 -18.06 -27.34 2.92
C VAL A 415 -16.90 -28.26 2.66
N ASP A 416 -17.10 -29.56 2.80
CA ASP A 416 -16.06 -30.55 2.60
C ASP A 416 -14.77 -30.26 3.40
N GLY A 417 -14.92 -29.84 4.65
CA GLY A 417 -13.82 -29.51 5.57
C GLY A 417 -13.11 -28.18 5.26
N VAL A 418 -13.65 -27.39 4.33
CA VAL A 418 -13.12 -26.07 3.98
C VAL A 418 -14.05 -24.98 4.51
N VAL A 419 -13.51 -24.10 5.34
CA VAL A 419 -14.22 -22.94 5.89
C VAL A 419 -14.20 -21.83 4.84
N MET A 420 -15.38 -21.34 4.47
CA MET A 420 -15.59 -20.28 3.47
C MET A 420 -16.41 -19.16 4.09
N THR A 421 -15.96 -17.90 3.98
CA THR A 421 -16.73 -16.75 4.47
C THR A 421 -17.56 -16.09 3.37
N GLU A 422 -18.66 -15.47 3.78
CA GLU A 422 -19.33 -14.40 3.04
C GLU A 422 -18.39 -13.17 2.94
N PRO A 423 -18.58 -12.27 1.96
CA PRO A 423 -17.81 -11.04 1.89
C PRO A 423 -18.13 -10.12 3.08
N GLY A 424 -17.10 -9.61 3.74
CA GLY A 424 -17.24 -8.52 4.73
C GLY A 424 -17.18 -7.13 4.08
N ASP A 425 -17.24 -6.07 4.89
CA ASP A 425 -17.04 -4.70 4.38
C ASP A 425 -15.55 -4.38 4.23
N ARG A 426 -14.82 -4.48 5.34
CA ARG A 426 -13.37 -4.22 5.43
C ARG A 426 -12.70 -5.19 6.39
N LEU A 427 -11.42 -5.47 6.13
CA LEU A 427 -10.55 -6.25 7.00
C LEU A 427 -9.17 -5.63 7.03
N HIS A 428 -8.65 -5.37 8.23
CA HIS A 428 -7.34 -4.77 8.48
C HIS A 428 -6.38 -5.85 9.00
N VAL A 429 -5.32 -6.13 8.26
CA VAL A 429 -4.30 -7.11 8.64
C VAL A 429 -2.95 -6.45 8.76
N HIS A 430 -2.36 -6.48 9.95
CA HIS A 430 -0.99 -6.00 10.16
C HIS A 430 0.01 -7.04 9.63
N GLU A 431 0.67 -6.73 8.51
CA GLU A 431 1.74 -7.55 7.93
C GLU A 431 2.97 -7.60 8.84
N VAL A 432 3.25 -6.50 9.53
CA VAL A 432 4.23 -6.35 10.63
C VAL A 432 3.95 -4.99 11.29
N THR A 433 4.67 -4.62 12.35
CA THR A 433 4.55 -3.29 12.98
C THR A 433 4.67 -2.15 11.95
N GLY A 434 3.70 -1.24 11.98
CA GLY A 434 3.60 -0.07 11.12
C GLY A 434 3.24 -0.40 9.67
N ILE A 435 2.77 -1.62 9.37
CA ILE A 435 2.43 -2.01 8.00
C ILE A 435 1.10 -2.76 8.05
N GLU A 436 0.04 -2.06 7.69
CA GLU A 436 -1.33 -2.56 7.68
C GLU A 436 -1.86 -2.63 6.25
N THR A 437 -2.41 -3.80 5.92
CA THR A 437 -3.06 -4.09 4.64
C THR A 437 -4.56 -4.18 4.85
N THR A 438 -5.28 -3.28 4.15
CA THR A 438 -6.74 -3.21 4.21
C THR A 438 -7.36 -3.89 3.00
N PHE A 439 -8.16 -4.93 3.23
CA PHE A 439 -9.00 -5.55 2.22
C PHE A 439 -10.39 -4.91 2.23
N VAL A 440 -10.90 -4.58 1.05
CA VAL A 440 -12.30 -4.23 0.80
C VAL A 440 -13.02 -5.43 0.20
N LYS A 441 -14.24 -5.71 0.67
CA LYS A 441 -14.97 -6.96 0.35
C LYS A 441 -14.17 -8.23 0.70
N PRO A 442 -13.57 -8.32 1.91
CA PRO A 442 -12.72 -9.45 2.28
C PRO A 442 -13.48 -10.77 2.30
N ARG A 443 -12.81 -11.82 1.86
CA ARG A 443 -13.24 -13.22 1.94
C ARG A 443 -12.10 -14.07 2.50
N MET A 444 -12.45 -15.17 3.17
CA MET A 444 -11.50 -16.16 3.65
C MET A 444 -11.89 -17.56 3.17
N ARG A 445 -10.87 -18.35 2.81
CA ARG A 445 -10.95 -19.78 2.53
C ARG A 445 -9.88 -20.49 3.35
N LEU A 446 -10.27 -21.26 4.36
CA LEU A 446 -9.35 -21.89 5.32
C LEU A 446 -9.58 -23.40 5.37
N GLU A 447 -8.51 -24.16 5.53
CA GLU A 447 -8.50 -25.61 5.66
C GLU A 447 -7.79 -25.97 6.96
N PHE A 448 -8.34 -26.93 7.71
CA PHE A 448 -7.65 -27.52 8.85
C PHE A 448 -6.52 -28.44 8.36
N THR A 449 -5.33 -28.32 8.95
CA THR A 449 -4.20 -29.20 8.60
C THR A 449 -4.24 -30.49 9.45
N PRO A 450 -3.63 -31.60 8.99
CA PRO A 450 -3.52 -32.84 9.76
C PRO A 450 -2.83 -32.65 11.12
N GLU A 451 -1.92 -31.67 11.22
CA GLU A 451 -1.20 -31.30 12.44
C GLU A 451 -2.05 -30.44 13.39
N GLY A 452 -3.32 -30.19 13.04
CA GLY A 452 -4.28 -29.45 13.83
C GLY A 452 -4.26 -27.94 13.59
N GLY A 453 -3.42 -27.41 12.70
CA GLY A 453 -3.37 -25.98 12.36
C GLY A 453 -4.38 -25.55 11.30
N ILE A 454 -4.16 -24.38 10.72
CA ILE A 454 -4.86 -23.90 9.53
C ILE A 454 -3.89 -23.47 8.43
N LYS A 455 -4.34 -23.62 7.20
CA LYS A 455 -3.76 -22.98 6.02
C LYS A 455 -4.88 -22.44 5.14
N GLY A 456 -4.61 -21.42 4.33
CA GLY A 456 -5.63 -20.90 3.45
C GLY A 456 -5.27 -19.58 2.80
N VAL A 457 -6.32 -18.87 2.38
CA VAL A 457 -6.21 -17.61 1.65
C VAL A 457 -7.19 -16.59 2.23
N ILE A 458 -6.72 -15.35 2.39
CA ILE A 458 -7.52 -14.15 2.64
C ILE A 458 -7.44 -13.29 1.38
N GLY A 459 -8.55 -12.75 0.89
CA GLY A 459 -8.51 -11.93 -0.33
C GLY A 459 -9.64 -10.93 -0.42
N GLY A 460 -9.52 -10.02 -1.37
CA GLY A 460 -10.40 -8.87 -1.58
C GLY A 460 -9.70 -7.84 -2.45
N TYR A 461 -10.22 -6.62 -2.48
CA TYR A 461 -9.55 -5.51 -3.17
C TYR A 461 -8.66 -4.73 -2.21
N LEU A 462 -7.45 -4.38 -2.66
CA LEU A 462 -6.58 -3.41 -2.00
C LEU A 462 -6.63 -2.08 -2.73
N ASP A 463 -6.43 -0.96 -2.04
CA ASP A 463 -6.06 0.28 -2.72
C ASP A 463 -4.68 0.10 -3.36
N TRP A 464 -4.61 0.16 -4.69
CA TRP A 464 -3.37 -0.13 -5.42
C TRP A 464 -2.29 0.90 -5.14
N ARG A 465 -2.65 2.16 -4.83
CA ARG A 465 -1.71 3.25 -4.53
C ARG A 465 -1.13 3.07 -3.15
N LYS A 466 -1.96 2.74 -2.14
CA LYS A 466 -1.47 2.40 -0.80
C LYS A 466 -0.52 1.20 -0.85
N ARG A 467 -0.88 0.15 -1.61
CA ARG A 467 -0.01 -1.02 -1.79
C ARG A 467 1.31 -0.67 -2.50
N LEU A 468 1.25 0.14 -3.56
CA LEU A 468 2.43 0.61 -4.29
C LEU A 468 3.35 1.44 -3.39
N VAL A 469 2.83 2.44 -2.69
CA VAL A 469 3.62 3.32 -1.83
C VAL A 469 4.40 2.49 -0.83
N PHE A 470 3.77 1.48 -0.23
CA PHE A 470 4.45 0.57 0.67
C PHE A 470 5.64 -0.19 0.04
N GLN A 471 5.61 -0.44 -1.27
CA GLN A 471 6.69 -1.12 -2.00
C GLN A 471 7.80 -0.20 -2.47
N ILE A 472 7.59 1.12 -2.43
CA ILE A 472 8.55 2.11 -2.94
C ILE A 472 8.90 3.20 -1.92
N TYR A 473 8.31 3.23 -0.71
CA TYR A 473 8.48 4.34 0.23
C TYR A 473 9.91 4.50 0.79
N ARG A 474 10.79 3.51 0.58
CA ARG A 474 12.24 3.63 0.85
C ARG A 474 13.04 4.02 -0.40
N GLY A 475 12.35 4.45 -1.46
CA GLY A 475 12.92 4.85 -2.73
C GLY A 475 13.82 3.78 -3.31
N SER A 476 15.01 4.19 -3.76
CA SER A 476 15.94 3.29 -4.44
C SER A 476 16.51 2.17 -3.55
N ASP A 477 16.45 2.28 -2.22
CA ASP A 477 16.83 1.17 -1.34
C ASP A 477 15.94 -0.07 -1.59
N TYR A 478 14.63 0.13 -1.72
CA TYR A 478 13.70 -0.94 -2.05
C TYR A 478 13.81 -1.34 -3.52
N GLU A 479 14.01 -0.40 -4.45
CA GLU A 479 14.31 -0.78 -5.85
C GLU A 479 15.49 -1.77 -5.91
N ASN A 480 16.56 -1.52 -5.14
CA ASN A 480 17.74 -2.38 -5.06
C ASN A 480 17.48 -3.72 -4.35
N THR A 481 16.87 -3.69 -3.17
CA THR A 481 16.73 -4.86 -2.28
C THR A 481 15.60 -5.78 -2.74
N VAL A 482 14.51 -5.21 -3.28
CA VAL A 482 13.34 -5.97 -3.75
C VAL A 482 13.50 -6.39 -5.21
N GLY A 483 14.29 -5.65 -6.00
CA GLY A 483 14.51 -5.95 -7.41
C GLY A 483 13.36 -5.45 -8.29
N LEU A 484 13.02 -4.16 -8.17
CA LEU A 484 11.97 -3.50 -8.94
C LEU A 484 12.41 -2.11 -9.41
N GLN A 485 11.63 -1.49 -10.31
CA GLN A 485 11.75 -0.06 -10.61
C GLN A 485 10.44 0.63 -10.28
N ALA A 486 10.48 1.73 -9.52
CA ALA A 486 9.29 2.46 -9.09
C ALA A 486 8.40 2.91 -10.27
N PRO A 487 8.94 3.49 -11.37
CA PRO A 487 8.15 3.79 -12.57
C PRO A 487 7.48 2.57 -13.21
N ALA A 488 8.17 1.43 -13.28
CA ALA A 488 7.63 0.23 -13.92
C ALA A 488 6.46 -0.36 -13.12
N ILE A 489 6.65 -0.53 -11.80
CA ILE A 489 5.60 -1.09 -10.93
C ILE A 489 4.43 -0.13 -10.75
N TYR A 490 4.64 1.19 -10.73
CA TYR A 490 3.56 2.19 -10.76
C TYR A 490 2.65 2.01 -11.98
N ASN A 491 3.24 1.96 -13.17
CA ASN A 491 2.51 1.78 -14.41
C ASN A 491 1.82 0.40 -14.48
N ALA A 492 2.46 -0.64 -13.94
CA ALA A 492 1.88 -1.99 -13.85
C ALA A 492 0.65 -2.03 -12.92
N MET A 493 0.75 -1.48 -11.71
CA MET A 493 -0.37 -1.40 -10.75
C MET A 493 -1.54 -0.60 -11.33
N LYS A 494 -1.28 0.58 -11.91
CA LYS A 494 -2.32 1.41 -12.58
C LYS A 494 -3.00 0.67 -13.73
N ARG A 495 -2.25 -0.13 -14.50
CA ARG A 495 -2.82 -0.98 -15.56
C ARG A 495 -3.61 -2.18 -15.02
N ALA A 496 -3.19 -2.77 -13.91
CA ALA A 496 -3.77 -3.98 -13.34
C ALA A 496 -4.96 -3.72 -12.40
N ALA A 497 -5.15 -2.49 -11.93
CA ALA A 497 -6.29 -2.11 -11.10
C ALA A 497 -7.62 -2.45 -11.80
N ASP A 498 -8.42 -3.29 -11.18
CA ASP A 498 -9.57 -4.00 -11.76
C ASP A 498 -10.87 -3.78 -10.99
N GLY A 499 -10.80 -3.27 -9.76
CA GLY A 499 -11.93 -3.12 -8.87
C GLY A 499 -12.10 -1.74 -8.24
N LEU A 500 -13.09 -1.63 -7.36
CA LEU A 500 -13.44 -0.40 -6.63
C LEU A 500 -13.56 0.81 -7.56
N ARG A 501 -14.41 0.68 -8.59
CA ARG A 501 -14.64 1.77 -9.55
C ARG A 501 -15.25 2.97 -8.83
N ASP A 502 -14.55 4.09 -8.91
CA ASP A 502 -15.01 5.36 -8.40
C ASP A 502 -16.22 5.85 -9.22
N PRO A 503 -17.36 6.15 -8.60
CA PRO A 503 -18.56 6.56 -9.32
C PRO A 503 -18.43 7.96 -9.95
N ALA A 504 -17.64 8.86 -9.37
CA ALA A 504 -17.45 10.22 -9.85
C ALA A 504 -16.38 10.28 -10.96
N THR A 505 -15.23 9.66 -10.73
CA THR A 505 -14.10 9.72 -11.68
C THR A 505 -14.15 8.61 -12.73
N GLY A 506 -14.76 7.48 -12.40
CA GLY A 506 -14.78 6.27 -13.23
C GLY A 506 -13.49 5.44 -13.16
N GLU A 507 -12.54 5.83 -12.33
CA GLU A 507 -11.26 5.14 -12.15
C GLU A 507 -11.39 3.88 -11.31
N PHE A 508 -10.51 2.91 -11.56
CA PHE A 508 -10.39 1.71 -10.72
C PHE A 508 -9.34 1.98 -9.63
N ASN A 509 -9.80 2.14 -8.39
CA ASN A 509 -8.94 2.39 -7.24
C ASN A 509 -8.48 1.08 -6.57
N GLY A 510 -9.14 -0.03 -6.87
CA GLY A 510 -8.88 -1.34 -6.30
C GLY A 510 -8.05 -2.23 -7.22
N ILE A 511 -7.17 -3.03 -6.62
CA ILE A 511 -6.54 -4.20 -7.26
C ILE A 511 -6.95 -5.46 -6.50
N SER A 512 -7.48 -6.46 -7.19
CA SER A 512 -7.81 -7.75 -6.60
C SER A 512 -6.54 -8.45 -6.12
N ALA A 513 -6.60 -8.97 -4.89
CA ALA A 513 -5.46 -9.57 -4.23
C ALA A 513 -5.88 -10.77 -3.39
N ALA A 514 -4.96 -11.74 -3.32
CA ALA A 514 -5.05 -12.88 -2.43
C ALA A 514 -3.76 -13.00 -1.63
N PHE A 515 -3.88 -13.30 -0.35
CA PHE A 515 -2.80 -13.47 0.60
C PHE A 515 -2.92 -14.86 1.22
N GLU A 516 -1.82 -15.60 1.23
CA GLU A 516 -1.72 -16.86 1.94
C GLU A 516 -1.64 -16.62 3.45
N VAL A 517 -2.31 -17.48 4.21
CA VAL A 517 -2.30 -17.47 5.67
C VAL A 517 -2.06 -18.87 6.20
N GLU A 518 -1.19 -18.98 7.21
CA GLU A 518 -0.99 -20.20 7.98
C GLU A 518 -1.10 -19.86 9.46
N GLY A 519 -1.58 -20.81 10.26
CA GLY A 519 -1.67 -20.66 11.69
C GLY A 519 -1.55 -21.98 12.44
N VAL A 520 -1.03 -21.90 13.65
CA VAL A 520 -0.89 -23.05 14.56
C VAL A 520 -1.93 -22.96 15.68
N PRO A 521 -2.36 -24.10 16.29
CA PRO A 521 -3.31 -24.11 17.39
C PRO A 521 -2.95 -23.11 18.50
N ALA A 522 -3.96 -22.42 19.02
CA ALA A 522 -3.84 -21.46 20.09
C ALA A 522 -5.08 -21.49 20.99
N PHE A 523 -4.93 -21.03 22.23
CA PHE A 523 -6.01 -20.90 23.19
C PHE A 523 -6.24 -19.43 23.57
N VAL A 524 -7.48 -19.10 23.91
CA VAL A 524 -7.85 -17.79 24.47
C VAL A 524 -8.42 -18.03 25.87
N PRO A 525 -8.05 -17.22 26.88
CA PRO A 525 -8.64 -17.32 28.22
C PRO A 525 -10.18 -17.33 28.17
N PRO A 526 -10.87 -18.24 28.88
CA PRO A 526 -12.33 -18.40 28.76
C PRO A 526 -13.14 -17.13 28.98
N ASP A 527 -12.72 -16.27 29.91
CA ASP A 527 -13.37 -14.99 30.21
C ASP A 527 -13.29 -14.01 29.02
N ARG A 528 -12.14 -13.98 28.34
CA ARG A 528 -11.93 -13.15 27.14
C ARG A 528 -12.66 -13.72 25.93
N ALA A 529 -12.63 -15.04 25.79
CA ALA A 529 -13.32 -15.75 24.74
C ALA A 529 -14.84 -15.55 24.82
N GLY A 530 -15.41 -15.45 26.03
CA GLY A 530 -16.82 -15.13 26.25
C GLY A 530 -17.18 -13.69 25.87
N ARG A 531 -16.30 -12.71 26.13
CA ARG A 531 -16.51 -11.30 25.73
C ARG A 531 -16.48 -11.12 24.22
N LEU A 532 -15.48 -11.69 23.55
CA LEU A 532 -15.39 -11.73 22.09
C LEU A 532 -16.65 -12.34 21.48
N ALA A 533 -17.15 -13.45 22.01
CA ALA A 533 -18.38 -14.08 21.54
C ALA A 533 -19.60 -13.18 21.74
N ALA A 534 -19.68 -12.45 22.86
CA ALA A 534 -20.73 -11.46 23.12
C ALA A 534 -20.63 -10.16 22.30
N GLY A 535 -19.58 -10.02 21.48
CA GLY A 535 -19.33 -8.84 20.66
C GLY A 535 -18.79 -7.63 21.44
N ARG A 536 -18.07 -7.90 22.53
CA ARG A 536 -17.58 -6.88 23.48
C ARG A 536 -16.07 -6.88 23.64
#